data_AF-X0TD87-F1
#
_entry.id   AF-X0TD87-F1
#
_cell.length_a   1.000
_cell.length_b   1.000
_cell.length_c   1.000
_cell.angle_alpha   90.00
_cell.angle_beta   90.00
_cell.angle_gamma   90.00
#
_symmetry.space_group_name_H-M   'P 1'
#
loop_
_entity.id
_entity.type
_entity.pdbx_description
1 polymer ?
#
loop_
_entity_poly.entity_id
_entity_poly.type
_entity_poly.pdbx_seq_one_letter_code
_entity_poly.pdbx_strand_id
1 'polypeptide(L)'
;MSIPKVLIFDHIAKCGGTSVQNMLMRAGCPILRLYVRGREYRNHGGPGPLLISAHEIFRDLPAQRDEWTFYFTFLRNPLDCFYSQVYASKPEGLSFAETVDLQLAEGARHVVKKFTLHPSDYDFVGTLEDWELSVAKLGKLTGLKLNPNIREQQSGRPAERPKEEQLTRVLRGPIALWQDVRATLRGA
;
A
#
# COMPACT_ATOMS: atom_id res chain seq x y z
N MET A 1 14.88 -16.10 -14.07
CA MET A 1 14.55 -15.93 -12.65
C MET A 1 13.58 -17.03 -12.26
N SER A 2 13.80 -17.69 -11.12
CA SER A 2 12.80 -18.56 -10.50
C SER A 2 11.63 -17.73 -9.98
N ILE A 3 10.41 -18.28 -10.03
CA ILE A 3 9.23 -17.65 -9.43
C ILE A 3 9.43 -17.65 -7.89
N PRO A 4 9.21 -16.53 -7.19
CA PRO A 4 9.30 -16.50 -5.72
C PRO A 4 8.29 -17.45 -5.10
N LYS A 5 8.63 -18.08 -3.98
CA LYS A 5 7.71 -18.97 -3.25
C LYS A 5 6.82 -18.20 -2.28
N VAL A 6 7.32 -17.07 -1.78
CA VAL A 6 6.62 -16.22 -0.81
C VAL A 6 6.64 -14.78 -1.31
N LEU A 7 5.49 -14.13 -1.26
CA LEU A 7 5.32 -12.70 -1.50
C LEU A 7 4.96 -12.03 -0.18
N ILE A 8 5.73 -11.04 0.23
CA ILE A 8 5.44 -10.23 1.41
C ILE A 8 4.98 -8.86 0.95
N PHE A 9 3.68 -8.62 1.08
CA PHE A 9 3.06 -7.36 0.75
C PHE A 9 2.85 -6.50 2.00
N ASP A 10 3.73 -5.51 2.20
CA ASP A 10 3.54 -4.49 3.22
C ASP A 10 2.37 -3.59 2.80
N HIS A 11 1.23 -3.80 3.45
CA HIS A 11 -0.02 -3.18 3.08
C HIS A 11 -0.13 -1.81 3.76
N ILE A 12 0.33 -0.77 3.08
CA ILE A 12 0.14 0.60 3.55
C ILE A 12 -1.34 0.98 3.39
N ALA A 13 -1.96 1.42 4.49
CA ALA A 13 -3.37 1.77 4.48
C ALA A 13 -3.67 2.86 3.43
N LYS A 14 -4.81 2.72 2.77
CA LYS A 14 -5.30 3.64 1.72
C LYS A 14 -4.40 3.74 0.46
N CYS A 15 -3.43 2.86 0.32
CA CYS A 15 -2.62 2.69 -0.88
C CYS A 15 -3.12 1.56 -1.81
N GLY A 16 -4.41 1.21 -1.72
CA GLY A 16 -5.05 0.26 -2.65
C GLY A 16 -4.71 -1.21 -2.39
N GLY A 17 -4.26 -1.56 -1.18
CA GLY A 17 -3.86 -2.93 -0.90
C GLY A 17 -4.99 -3.96 -1.00
N THR A 18 -6.26 -3.59 -0.83
CA THR A 18 -7.39 -4.49 -1.15
C THR A 18 -7.40 -4.88 -2.63
N SER A 19 -7.17 -3.93 -3.54
CA SER A 19 -7.07 -4.21 -4.97
C SER A 19 -5.87 -5.12 -5.29
N VAL A 20 -4.71 -4.84 -4.69
CA VAL A 20 -3.50 -5.66 -4.85
C VAL A 20 -3.73 -7.09 -4.36
N GLN A 21 -4.29 -7.27 -3.17
CA GLN A 21 -4.61 -8.58 -2.61
C GLN A 21 -5.58 -9.36 -3.52
N ASN A 22 -6.67 -8.72 -3.95
CA ASN A 22 -7.66 -9.35 -4.83
C ASN A 22 -7.03 -9.75 -6.18
N MET A 23 -6.16 -8.90 -6.73
CA MET A 23 -5.42 -9.18 -7.96
C MET A 23 -4.52 -10.42 -7.81
N LEU A 24 -3.76 -10.51 -6.72
CA LEU A 24 -2.85 -11.62 -6.45
C LEU A 24 -3.60 -12.93 -6.17
N MET A 25 -4.71 -12.88 -5.44
CA MET A 25 -5.58 -14.04 -5.23
C MET A 25 -6.11 -14.59 -6.56
N ARG A 26 -6.56 -13.71 -7.46
CA ARG A 26 -7.04 -14.11 -8.79
C ARG A 26 -5.93 -14.63 -9.69
N ALA A 27 -4.69 -14.23 -9.45
CA ALA A 27 -3.51 -14.82 -10.06
C ALA A 27 -3.08 -16.17 -9.42
N GLY A 28 -3.87 -16.68 -8.46
CA GLY A 28 -3.66 -17.98 -7.83
C GLY A 28 -2.75 -17.97 -6.61
N CYS A 29 -2.41 -16.79 -6.05
CA CYS A 29 -1.58 -16.69 -4.85
C CYS A 29 -2.44 -16.99 -3.59
N PRO A 30 -2.24 -18.11 -2.88
CA PRO A 30 -2.89 -18.34 -1.58
C PRO A 30 -2.48 -17.27 -0.58
N ILE A 31 -3.42 -16.73 0.21
CA ILE A 31 -3.10 -15.74 1.25
C ILE A 31 -2.96 -16.41 2.61
N LEU A 32 -1.79 -16.24 3.24
CA LEU A 32 -1.63 -16.41 4.67
C LEU A 32 -1.95 -15.09 5.38
N ARG A 33 -3.19 -14.95 5.86
CA ARG A 33 -3.53 -13.84 6.76
C ARG A 33 -3.17 -14.25 8.18
N LEU A 34 -2.05 -13.73 8.67
CA LEU A 34 -1.68 -13.85 10.08
C LEU A 34 -2.81 -13.24 10.93
N TYR A 35 -3.16 -13.91 12.03
CA TYR A 35 -4.25 -13.55 12.92
C TYR A 35 -4.16 -12.08 13.36
N VAL A 36 -5.07 -11.23 12.87
CA VAL A 36 -5.23 -9.86 13.38
C VAL A 36 -6.57 -9.78 14.10
N ARG A 37 -6.52 -9.68 15.44
CA ARG A 37 -7.69 -9.39 16.32
C ARG A 37 -8.78 -10.49 16.39
N GLY A 38 -8.41 -11.76 16.46
CA GLY A 38 -9.33 -12.83 16.89
C GLY A 38 -10.42 -13.24 15.88
N ARG A 39 -10.27 -12.91 14.58
CA ARG A 39 -11.14 -13.44 13.51
C ARG A 39 -10.38 -14.39 12.61
N GLU A 40 -10.88 -15.61 12.48
CA GLU A 40 -10.34 -16.67 11.62
C GLU A 40 -10.81 -16.46 10.17
N TYR A 41 -9.88 -16.42 9.23
CA TYR A 41 -10.20 -16.42 7.79
C TYR A 41 -9.38 -17.51 7.10
N ARG A 42 -10.09 -18.41 6.41
CA ARG A 42 -9.54 -19.65 5.86
C ARG A 42 -8.48 -19.41 4.78
N ASN A 43 -7.39 -20.16 4.85
CA ASN A 43 -6.42 -20.32 3.77
C ASN A 43 -7.14 -20.86 2.53
N HIS A 44 -7.08 -20.14 1.41
CA HIS A 44 -7.57 -20.64 0.13
C HIS A 44 -6.35 -21.15 -0.61
N GLY A 45 -6.17 -22.48 -0.66
CA GLY A 45 -5.07 -23.10 -1.40
C GLY A 45 -5.06 -22.65 -2.86
N GLY A 46 -3.88 -22.38 -3.41
CA GLY A 46 -3.69 -21.92 -4.78
C GLY A 46 -2.32 -22.33 -5.33
N PRO A 47 -2.16 -22.39 -6.67
CA PRO A 47 -0.93 -22.84 -7.32
C PRO A 47 0.20 -21.80 -7.33
N GLY A 48 -0.09 -20.56 -6.94
CA GLY A 48 0.85 -19.45 -6.91
C GLY A 48 1.65 -19.34 -5.61
N PRO A 49 2.51 -18.32 -5.52
CA PRO A 49 3.28 -18.01 -4.32
C PRO A 49 2.37 -17.73 -3.11
N LEU A 50 2.85 -18.06 -1.91
CA LEU A 50 2.17 -17.69 -0.67
C LEU A 50 2.23 -16.18 -0.45
N LEU A 51 1.09 -15.51 -0.39
CA LEU A 51 0.99 -14.09 -0.07
C LEU A 51 0.84 -13.88 1.44
N ILE A 52 1.80 -13.22 2.06
CA ILE A 52 1.70 -12.66 3.41
C ILE A 52 1.42 -11.17 3.26
N SER A 53 0.38 -10.66 3.91
CA SER A 53 0.04 -9.23 3.85
C SER A 53 -0.45 -8.70 5.18
N ALA A 54 0.16 -7.63 5.67
CA ALA A 54 -0.17 -6.98 6.93
C ALA A 54 -0.03 -5.46 6.84
N HIS A 55 -0.75 -4.73 7.73
CA HIS A 55 -0.59 -3.29 7.92
C HIS A 55 0.57 -2.95 8.87
N GLU A 56 1.65 -3.73 8.82
CA GLU A 56 2.82 -3.59 9.68
C GLU A 56 4.06 -3.46 8.81
N ILE A 57 4.94 -2.54 9.20
CA ILE A 57 6.23 -2.43 8.54
C ILE A 57 7.05 -3.63 8.98
N PHE A 58 7.33 -4.54 8.07
CA PHE A 58 8.15 -5.72 8.31
C PHE A 58 9.64 -5.35 8.43
N ARG A 59 10.01 -4.42 9.34
CA ARG A 59 11.38 -3.89 9.49
C ARG A 59 12.40 -4.92 9.93
N ASP A 60 11.96 -5.97 10.61
CA ASP A 60 12.86 -6.96 11.24
C ASP A 60 12.89 -8.32 10.52
N LEU A 61 11.99 -8.55 9.55
CA LEU A 61 12.11 -9.67 8.61
C LEU A 61 13.28 -9.58 7.59
N PRO A 62 13.87 -8.42 7.25
CA PRO A 62 14.96 -8.31 6.28
C PRO A 62 16.22 -9.08 6.66
N ALA A 63 16.39 -9.45 7.95
CA ALA A 63 17.49 -10.29 8.40
C ALA A 63 17.46 -11.71 7.80
N GLN A 64 16.37 -12.09 7.11
CA GLN A 64 16.20 -13.39 6.44
C GLN A 64 15.70 -13.22 4.99
N ARG A 65 16.23 -12.25 4.24
CA ARG A 65 16.03 -12.21 2.77
C ARG A 65 16.66 -13.44 2.14
N ASP A 66 15.89 -14.52 2.06
CA ASP A 66 16.22 -15.68 1.25
C ASP A 66 15.86 -15.43 -0.23
N GLU A 67 16.42 -16.26 -1.12
CA GLU A 67 16.18 -16.16 -2.56
C GLU A 67 14.73 -16.51 -2.99
N TRP A 68 13.87 -16.92 -2.05
CA TRP A 68 12.51 -17.36 -2.33
C TRP A 68 11.45 -16.34 -1.92
N THR A 69 11.84 -15.27 -1.24
CA THR A 69 10.94 -14.26 -0.70
C THR A 69 11.05 -12.95 -1.48
N PHE A 70 9.90 -12.40 -1.88
CA PHE A 70 9.82 -11.13 -2.61
C PHE A 70 9.01 -10.12 -1.80
N TYR A 71 9.67 -9.06 -1.33
CA TYR A 71 9.10 -7.97 -0.55
C TYR A 71 8.66 -6.84 -1.46
N PHE A 72 7.40 -6.41 -1.32
CA PHE A 72 6.90 -5.30 -2.10
C PHE A 72 5.84 -4.50 -1.35
N THR A 73 5.65 -3.26 -1.80
CA THR A 73 4.56 -2.41 -1.33
C THR A 73 4.01 -1.54 -2.46
N PHE A 74 2.91 -0.87 -2.18
CA PHE A 74 2.31 0.15 -3.04
C PHE A 74 2.17 1.44 -2.27
N LEU A 75 2.59 2.54 -2.90
CA LEU A 75 2.39 3.89 -2.43
C LEU A 75 1.23 4.56 -3.17
N ARG A 76 0.76 5.65 -2.59
CA ARG A 76 -0.17 6.59 -3.19
C ARG A 76 0.22 7.98 -2.74
N ASN A 77 -0.22 9.01 -3.45
CA ASN A 77 -0.05 10.39 -3.03
C ASN A 77 -0.43 10.52 -1.53
N PRO A 78 0.50 10.99 -0.67
CA PRO A 78 0.27 11.07 0.77
C PRO A 78 -0.94 11.91 1.18
N LEU A 79 -1.28 12.96 0.41
CA LEU A 79 -2.49 13.76 0.66
C LEU A 79 -3.75 12.92 0.45
N ASP A 80 -3.78 12.17 -0.65
CA ASP A 80 -4.88 11.28 -0.96
C ASP A 80 -5.03 10.15 0.08
N CYS A 81 -3.91 9.62 0.58
CA CYS A 81 -3.91 8.66 1.68
C CYS A 81 -4.54 9.26 2.94
N PHE A 82 -4.10 10.47 3.30
CA PHE A 82 -4.59 11.18 4.46
C PHE A 82 -6.11 11.40 4.37
N TYR A 83 -6.59 12.03 3.29
CA TYR A 83 -8.02 12.32 3.15
C TYR A 83 -8.87 11.06 3.02
N SER A 84 -8.38 10.03 2.33
CA SER A 84 -9.07 8.73 2.25
C SER A 84 -9.13 8.03 3.61
N GLN A 85 -8.11 8.21 4.45
CA GLN A 85 -8.12 7.70 5.82
C GLN A 85 -9.12 8.47 6.68
N VAL A 86 -9.08 9.80 6.66
CA VAL A 86 -10.04 10.66 7.37
C VAL A 86 -11.47 10.29 7.01
N TYR A 87 -11.77 10.13 5.72
CA TYR A 87 -13.11 9.76 5.27
C TYR A 87 -13.56 8.40 5.83
N ALA A 88 -12.65 7.42 5.87
CA ALA A 88 -12.97 6.08 6.32
C ALA A 88 -12.97 5.87 7.84
N SER A 89 -12.31 6.75 8.60
CA SER A 89 -12.26 6.68 10.06
C SER A 89 -12.92 7.89 10.74
N LYS A 90 -13.75 8.63 10.01
CA LYS A 90 -14.46 9.80 10.54
C LYS A 90 -15.38 9.37 11.69
N PRO A 91 -15.20 9.90 12.91
CA PRO A 91 -16.11 9.61 14.00
C PRO A 91 -17.53 10.10 13.69
N GLU A 92 -18.53 9.41 14.23
CA GLU A 92 -19.90 9.91 14.24
C GLU A 92 -19.97 11.23 15.01
N GLY A 93 -20.80 12.16 14.54
CA GLY A 93 -20.96 13.48 15.15
C GLY A 93 -19.90 14.53 14.78
N LEU A 94 -18.82 14.17 14.08
CA LEU A 94 -17.85 15.13 13.55
C LEU A 94 -18.03 15.36 12.04
N SER A 95 -17.80 16.60 11.61
CA SER A 95 -17.65 16.94 10.20
C SER A 95 -16.32 16.43 9.65
N PHE A 96 -16.21 16.38 8.32
CA PHE A 96 -14.97 15.99 7.66
C PHE A 96 -13.84 16.98 7.97
N ALA A 97 -14.13 18.28 7.94
CA ALA A 97 -13.16 19.34 8.25
C ALA A 97 -12.65 19.25 9.70
N GLU A 98 -13.53 19.07 10.68
CA GLU A 98 -13.13 18.88 12.09
C GLU A 98 -12.24 17.64 12.27
N THR A 99 -12.51 16.57 11.53
CA THR A 99 -11.68 15.36 11.59
C THR A 99 -10.30 15.58 10.95
N VAL A 100 -10.23 16.36 9.87
CA VAL A 100 -8.94 16.80 9.30
C VAL A 100 -8.15 17.62 10.33
N ASP A 101 -8.82 18.49 11.08
CA ASP A 101 -8.18 19.34 12.09
C ASP A 101 -7.56 18.52 13.21
N LEU A 102 -8.30 17.53 13.73
CA LEU A 102 -7.80 16.62 14.76
C LEU A 102 -6.58 15.82 14.26
N GLN A 103 -6.68 15.24 13.07
CA GLN A 103 -5.59 14.45 12.49
C GLN A 103 -4.35 15.31 12.15
N LEU A 104 -4.55 16.57 11.75
CA LEU A 104 -3.47 17.52 11.50
C LEU A 104 -2.81 17.98 12.80
N ALA A 105 -3.58 18.19 13.88
CA ALA A 105 -3.04 18.50 15.20
C ALA A 105 -2.15 17.37 15.73
N GLU A 106 -2.45 16.12 15.37
CA GLU A 106 -1.58 14.96 15.63
C GLU A 106 -0.38 14.86 14.67
N GLY A 107 -0.22 15.79 13.72
CA GLY A 107 0.85 15.80 12.74
C GLY A 107 0.71 14.76 11.64
N ALA A 108 -0.53 14.33 11.34
CA ALA A 108 -0.82 13.29 10.34
C ALA A 108 0.01 12.00 10.56
N ARG A 109 0.26 11.65 11.84
CA ARG A 109 1.14 10.55 12.28
C ARG A 109 0.92 9.25 11.53
N HIS A 110 -0.33 8.92 11.18
CA HIS A 110 -0.67 7.69 10.49
C HIS A 110 -0.07 7.60 9.07
N VAL A 111 -0.01 8.71 8.32
CA VAL A 111 0.66 8.76 7.01
C VAL A 111 2.17 8.87 7.21
N VAL A 112 2.62 9.78 8.08
CA VAL A 112 4.05 10.00 8.32
C VAL A 112 4.75 8.70 8.72
N LYS A 113 4.24 8.00 9.75
CA LYS A 113 4.85 6.74 10.21
C LYS A 113 4.93 5.69 9.11
N LYS A 114 3.90 5.56 8.27
CA LYS A 114 3.85 4.54 7.20
C LYS A 114 4.66 4.91 5.97
N PHE A 115 5.09 6.17 5.84
CA PHE A 115 5.99 6.64 4.79
C PHE A 115 7.43 6.85 5.30
N THR A 116 7.77 6.37 6.51
CA THR A 116 9.17 6.26 6.98
C THR A 116 9.86 4.99 6.46
N LEU A 117 9.39 4.48 5.33
CA LEU A 117 9.92 3.31 4.66
C LEU A 117 11.12 3.70 3.81
N HIS A 118 12.18 2.90 3.81
CA HIS A 118 13.26 3.11 2.86
C HIS A 118 12.99 2.26 1.61
N PRO A 119 12.97 2.81 0.39
CA PRO A 119 12.66 2.04 -0.83
C PRO A 119 13.55 0.81 -1.04
N SER A 120 14.79 0.82 -0.54
CA SER A 120 15.69 -0.34 -0.60
C SER A 120 15.24 -1.53 0.27
N ASP A 121 14.31 -1.30 1.19
CA ASP A 121 13.74 -2.35 2.04
C ASP A 121 12.77 -3.25 1.25
N TYR A 122 12.49 -2.92 -0.01
CA TYR A 122 11.63 -3.69 -0.89
C TYR A 122 12.35 -4.10 -2.17
N ASP A 123 12.00 -5.26 -2.70
CA ASP A 123 12.36 -5.67 -4.06
C ASP A 123 11.57 -4.87 -5.11
N PHE A 124 10.38 -4.40 -4.73
CA PHE A 124 9.55 -3.55 -5.58
C PHE A 124 8.65 -2.58 -4.79
N VAL A 125 8.58 -1.34 -5.26
CA VAL A 125 7.61 -0.34 -4.77
C VAL A 125 6.79 0.16 -5.95
N GLY A 126 5.50 -0.16 -5.96
CA GLY A 126 4.54 0.35 -6.95
C GLY A 126 3.86 1.64 -6.50
N THR A 127 3.15 2.33 -7.41
CA THR A 127 2.28 3.45 -7.06
C THR A 127 0.87 3.28 -7.62
N LEU A 128 -0.13 3.76 -6.89
CA LEU A 128 -1.53 3.74 -7.32
C LEU A 128 -1.83 4.69 -8.49
N GLU A 129 -1.09 5.80 -8.59
CA GLU A 129 -1.23 6.75 -9.69
C GLU A 129 -0.66 6.20 -11.00
N ASP A 130 0.28 5.25 -10.94
CA ASP A 130 0.83 4.54 -12.10
C ASP A 130 0.45 3.05 -12.02
N TRP A 131 -0.84 2.77 -11.76
CA TRP A 131 -1.34 1.42 -11.46
C TRP A 131 -0.98 0.39 -12.53
N GLU A 132 -1.32 0.64 -13.79
CA GLU A 132 -1.07 -0.32 -14.89
C GLU A 132 0.42 -0.63 -15.04
N LEU A 133 1.25 0.41 -14.98
CA LEU A 133 2.71 0.27 -15.03
C LEU A 133 3.25 -0.51 -13.83
N SER A 134 2.74 -0.21 -12.63
CA SER A 134 3.14 -0.87 -11.39
C SER A 134 2.78 -2.36 -11.41
N VAL A 135 1.56 -2.68 -11.85
CA VAL A 135 1.08 -4.06 -12.00
C VAL A 135 1.89 -4.81 -13.06
N ALA A 136 2.16 -4.19 -14.22
CA ALA A 136 2.96 -4.80 -15.27
C ALA A 136 4.40 -5.10 -14.80
N LYS A 137 5.04 -4.16 -14.09
CA LYS A 137 6.39 -4.35 -13.53
C LYS A 137 6.40 -5.42 -12.44
N LEU A 138 5.45 -5.40 -11.51
CA LEU A 138 5.34 -6.45 -10.48
C LEU A 138 5.17 -7.83 -11.12
N GLY A 139 4.29 -7.96 -12.12
CA GLY A 139 4.07 -9.22 -12.83
C GLY A 139 5.34 -9.72 -13.52
N LYS A 140 6.09 -8.82 -14.16
CA LYS A 140 7.39 -9.15 -14.77
C LYS A 140 8.42 -9.63 -13.75
N LEU A 141 8.53 -8.95 -12.60
CA LEU A 141 9.51 -9.29 -11.55
C LEU A 141 9.18 -10.60 -10.83
N THR A 142 7.90 -10.89 -10.62
CA THR A 142 7.43 -12.10 -9.93
C THR A 142 7.13 -13.28 -10.85
N GLY A 143 7.11 -13.07 -12.17
CA GLY A 143 6.68 -14.07 -13.14
C GLY A 143 5.16 -14.34 -13.15
N LEU A 144 4.37 -13.53 -12.44
CA LEU A 144 2.92 -13.68 -12.34
C LEU A 144 2.18 -13.00 -13.49
N LYS A 145 1.10 -13.63 -13.94
CA LYS A 145 0.14 -13.03 -14.88
C LYS A 145 -0.87 -12.19 -14.10
N LEU A 146 -0.55 -10.91 -13.91
CA LEU A 146 -1.39 -9.96 -13.17
C LEU A 146 -2.31 -9.19 -14.11
N ASN A 147 -3.58 -9.00 -13.72
CA ASN A 147 -4.57 -8.26 -14.52
C ASN A 147 -4.83 -6.88 -13.87
N PRO A 148 -4.41 -5.77 -14.51
CA PRO A 148 -4.58 -4.43 -13.96
C PRO A 148 -6.04 -3.98 -13.89
N ASN A 149 -6.98 -4.66 -14.57
CA ASN A 149 -8.41 -4.35 -14.47
C ASN A 149 -9.02 -4.77 -13.13
N ILE A 150 -8.30 -5.54 -12.31
CA ILE A 150 -8.72 -5.88 -10.95
C ILE A 150 -8.36 -4.70 -10.04
N ARG A 151 -9.17 -3.65 -10.12
CA ARG A 151 -9.08 -2.47 -9.27
C ARG A 151 -10.44 -2.25 -8.62
N GLU A 152 -10.49 -2.27 -7.29
CA GLU A 152 -11.68 -1.76 -6.61
C GLU A 152 -11.84 -0.30 -7.00
N GLN A 153 -13.06 0.08 -7.40
CA GLN A 153 -13.37 1.49 -7.66
C GLN A 153 -12.89 2.31 -6.47
N GLN A 154 -12.11 3.36 -6.76
CA GLN A 154 -11.68 4.28 -5.72
C GLN A 154 -12.95 4.77 -5.02
N SER A 155 -13.14 4.38 -3.75
CA SER A 155 -14.09 5.07 -2.89
C SER A 155 -13.77 6.55 -3.05
N GLY A 156 -14.72 7.31 -3.61
CA GLY A 156 -14.47 8.56 -4.32
C GLY A 156 -13.42 9.43 -3.63
N ARG A 157 -12.55 10.06 -4.42
CA ARG A 157 -11.71 11.15 -3.90
C ARG A 157 -12.67 12.12 -3.21
N PRO A 158 -12.47 12.46 -1.92
CA PRO A 158 -13.29 13.49 -1.32
C PRO A 158 -13.12 14.75 -2.18
N ALA A 159 -14.26 15.28 -2.65
CA ALA A 159 -14.28 16.47 -3.51
C ALA A 159 -13.69 17.68 -2.79
N GLU A 160 -13.69 17.64 -1.45
CA GLU A 160 -13.13 18.66 -0.58
C GLU A 160 -11.78 18.22 0.00
N ARG A 161 -10.79 19.11 -0.12
CA ARG A 161 -9.45 18.98 0.48
C ARG A 161 -9.16 20.17 1.40
N PRO A 162 -9.82 20.24 2.57
CA PRO A 162 -9.56 21.32 3.51
C PRO A 162 -8.10 21.26 3.98
N LYS A 163 -7.49 22.43 4.17
CA LYS A 163 -6.12 22.58 4.70
C LYS A 163 -5.02 21.90 3.88
N GLU A 164 -5.23 21.76 2.56
CA GLU A 164 -4.26 21.10 1.67
C GLU A 164 -2.86 21.70 1.79
N GLU A 165 -2.70 23.03 1.75
CA GLU A 165 -1.39 23.68 1.89
C GLU A 165 -0.68 23.35 3.21
N GLN A 166 -1.43 23.33 4.33
CA GLN A 166 -0.87 22.99 5.63
C GLN A 166 -0.46 21.50 5.68
N LEU A 167 -1.29 20.63 5.13
CA LEU A 167 -1.00 19.20 5.02
C LEU A 167 0.19 18.93 4.11
N THR A 168 0.35 19.63 2.99
CA THR A 168 1.52 19.51 2.12
C THR A 168 2.81 19.82 2.88
N ARG A 169 2.81 20.83 3.76
CA ARG A 169 3.98 21.15 4.60
C ARG A 169 4.30 20.04 5.60
N VAL A 170 3.28 19.51 6.28
CA VAL A 170 3.43 18.40 7.24
C VAL A 170 3.91 17.12 6.54
N LEU A 171 3.40 16.85 5.33
CA LEU A 171 3.67 15.65 4.57
C LEU A 171 4.79 15.81 3.54
N ARG A 172 5.61 16.86 3.63
CA ARG A 172 6.67 17.17 2.64
C ARG A 172 7.62 15.99 2.35
N GLY A 173 8.05 15.28 3.40
CA GLY A 173 8.95 14.13 3.28
C GLY A 173 8.29 12.96 2.57
N PRO A 174 7.12 12.48 3.06
CA PRO A 174 6.32 11.49 2.36
C PRO A 174 6.02 11.83 0.89
N ILE A 175 5.74 13.11 0.58
CA ILE A 175 5.44 13.56 -0.79
C ILE A 175 6.69 13.44 -1.68
N ALA A 176 7.85 13.89 -1.21
CA ALA A 176 9.10 13.77 -1.94
C ALA A 176 9.43 12.30 -2.24
N LEU A 177 9.35 11.42 -1.22
CA LEU A 177 9.55 9.99 -1.38
C LEU A 177 8.62 9.38 -2.44
N TRP A 178 7.33 9.71 -2.39
CA TRP A 178 6.36 9.24 -3.38
C TRP A 178 6.70 9.75 -4.79
N GLN A 179 7.12 11.01 -4.94
CA GLN A 179 7.55 11.57 -6.23
C GLN A 179 8.78 10.84 -6.78
N ASP A 180 9.78 10.57 -5.95
CA ASP A 180 11.02 9.88 -6.33
C ASP A 180 10.75 8.44 -6.80
N VAL A 181 9.89 7.70 -6.07
CA VAL A 181 9.46 6.35 -6.47
C VAL A 181 8.74 6.39 -7.82
N ARG A 182 7.86 7.37 -8.05
CA ARG A 182 7.17 7.51 -9.34
C ARG A 182 8.12 7.84 -10.49
N ALA A 183 9.09 8.72 -10.27
CA ALA A 183 10.12 9.04 -11.25
C ALA A 183 10.92 7.78 -11.64
N THR A 184 11.38 7.04 -10.62
CA THR A 184 12.09 5.76 -10.80
C THR A 184 11.23 4.73 -11.55
N LEU A 185 9.95 4.60 -11.20
CA LEU A 185 9.02 3.71 -11.88
C LEU A 185 8.83 4.08 -13.36
N ARG A 186 8.91 5.35 -13.72
CA ARG A 186 8.74 5.82 -15.11
C ARG A 186 10.04 5.80 -15.92
N GLY A 187 11.18 5.51 -15.29
CA GLY A 187 12.48 5.42 -15.96
C GLY A 187 13.15 6.77 -16.16
N ALA A 188 12.95 7.72 -15.23
CA ALA A 188 13.79 8.91 -15.12
C ALA A 188 15.21 8.56 -14.62
#